data_AF-A0A2N2T858-F1
#
_entry.id   AF-A0A2N2T858-F1
#
_cell.length_a   1.000
_cell.length_b   1.000
_cell.length_c   1.000
_cell.angle_alpha   90.00
_cell.angle_beta   90.00
_cell.angle_gamma   90.00
#
_symmetry.space_group_name_H-M   'P 1'
#
loop_
_entity.id
_entity.type
_entity.pdbx_description
1 polymer ?
#
loop_
_entity_poly.entity_id
_entity_poly.type
_entity_poly.pdbx_seq_one_letter_code
_entity_poly.pdbx_strand_id
1 'polypeptide(L)'
;MAGGLGNDTYQVDNGADIVTELAGEGTDTVYSSLSYNLGENLENLTLTDSALSATGNELNNILLGNSGDNILDGGLGNDTLNGGEGADTMLGGLGDDIYHVDNSGDVVTELAGEGTDTVSSSFDYTLGANLENLILTGSALNATGNELDNTLTGNSGDNVLDGGTGADTMVGGAGDD
;
A
#
# COMPACT_ATOMS: atom_id res chain seq x y z
N MET A 1 -3.75 2.89 26.46
CA MET A 1 -4.32 4.16 25.99
C MET A 1 -5.64 3.83 25.33
N ALA A 2 -6.67 4.63 25.58
CA ALA A 2 -7.98 4.53 24.94
C ALA A 2 -8.44 5.96 24.67
N GLY A 3 -8.80 6.28 23.43
CA GLY A 3 -9.23 7.63 23.05
C GLY A 3 -10.74 7.81 23.15
N GLY A 4 -11.50 6.76 22.88
CA GLY A 4 -12.97 6.78 22.93
C GLY A 4 -13.54 7.41 21.67
N LEU A 5 -14.74 8.00 21.76
CA LEU A 5 -15.39 8.58 20.58
C LEU A 5 -14.56 9.71 19.93
N GLY A 6 -14.36 9.60 18.63
CA GLY A 6 -13.63 10.55 17.80
C GLY A 6 -12.54 9.85 17.00
N ASN A 7 -11.85 10.65 16.18
CA ASN A 7 -10.62 10.18 15.55
C ASN A 7 -9.46 10.57 16.46
N ASP A 8 -8.84 9.59 17.07
CA ASP A 8 -7.77 9.77 18.04
C ASP A 8 -6.39 9.42 17.46
N THR A 9 -5.36 9.81 18.22
CA THR A 9 -3.97 9.59 17.84
C THR A 9 -3.17 9.07 19.02
N TYR A 10 -2.51 7.93 18.80
CA TYR A 10 -1.68 7.24 19.78
C TYR A 10 -0.21 7.34 19.40
N GLN A 11 0.65 7.44 20.41
CA GLN A 11 2.09 7.36 20.27
C GLN A 11 2.56 6.09 20.99
N VAL A 12 3.18 5.18 20.26
CA VAL A 12 3.76 3.93 20.78
C VAL A 12 5.27 4.05 20.66
N ASP A 13 5.93 4.33 21.78
CA ASP A 13 7.39 4.54 21.82
C ASP A 13 8.13 3.42 22.57
N ASN A 14 7.39 2.53 23.24
CA ASN A 14 7.94 1.42 23.96
C ASN A 14 6.99 0.19 23.92
N GLY A 15 7.54 -1.00 24.11
CA GLY A 15 6.76 -2.25 24.01
C GLY A 15 5.76 -2.50 25.17
N ALA A 16 5.65 -1.60 26.15
CA ALA A 16 4.63 -1.67 27.19
C ALA A 16 3.39 -0.83 26.85
N ASP A 17 3.45 -0.02 25.78
CA ASP A 17 2.31 0.75 25.32
C ASP A 17 1.26 -0.18 24.69
N ILE A 18 0.04 -0.09 25.20
CA ILE A 18 -1.11 -0.84 24.70
C ILE A 18 -2.14 0.19 24.25
N VAL A 19 -2.61 0.10 23.01
CA VAL A 19 -3.72 0.88 22.46
C VAL A 19 -4.98 0.03 22.50
N THR A 20 -6.13 0.60 22.82
CA THR A 20 -7.40 -0.11 22.93
C THR A 20 -8.54 0.77 22.48
N GLU A 21 -9.10 0.44 21.32
CA GLU A 21 -10.26 1.12 20.73
C GLU A 21 -11.46 0.18 20.62
N LEU A 22 -12.65 0.77 20.67
CA LEU A 22 -13.90 0.04 20.48
C LEU A 22 -14.50 0.33 19.10
N ALA A 23 -15.29 -0.62 18.61
CA ALA A 23 -15.95 -0.51 17.34
C ALA A 23 -16.86 0.74 17.25
N GLY A 24 -16.70 1.49 16.16
CA GLY A 24 -17.53 2.66 15.87
C GLY A 24 -17.19 3.90 16.69
N GLU A 25 -16.02 3.93 17.32
CA GLU A 25 -15.54 5.10 18.03
C GLU A 25 -14.88 6.14 17.12
N GLY A 26 -14.32 5.75 15.97
CA GLY A 26 -13.90 6.69 14.93
C GLY A 26 -12.99 6.05 13.92
N THR A 27 -12.07 6.86 13.38
CA THR A 27 -10.93 6.39 12.57
C THR A 27 -9.65 6.83 13.25
N ASP A 28 -8.90 5.86 13.74
CA ASP A 28 -7.85 6.07 14.73
C ASP A 28 -6.46 5.82 14.15
N THR A 29 -5.48 6.56 14.65
CA THR A 29 -4.11 6.54 14.11
C THR A 29 -3.08 6.21 15.18
N VAL A 30 -2.24 5.21 14.91
CA VAL A 30 -1.07 4.88 15.73
C VAL A 30 0.18 5.38 15.04
N TYR A 31 0.98 6.19 15.73
CA TYR A 31 2.37 6.45 15.39
C TYR A 31 3.26 5.56 16.24
N SER A 32 4.13 4.77 15.63
CA SER A 32 4.97 3.82 16.35
C SER A 32 6.44 4.00 16.02
N SER A 33 7.31 4.11 17.03
CA SER A 33 8.77 4.06 16.85
C SER A 33 9.32 2.63 16.92
N LEU A 34 8.42 1.65 16.95
CA LEU A 34 8.68 0.21 17.00
C LEU A 34 7.93 -0.51 15.89
N SER A 35 8.36 -1.73 15.56
CA SER A 35 7.51 -2.65 14.80
C SER A 35 6.18 -2.87 15.52
N TYR A 36 5.06 -2.72 14.80
CA TYR A 36 3.73 -2.68 15.41
C TYR A 36 2.70 -3.46 14.61
N ASN A 37 1.76 -4.09 15.32
CA ASN A 37 0.59 -4.74 14.74
C ASN A 37 -0.63 -3.99 15.26
N LEU A 38 -1.51 -3.54 14.38
CA LEU A 38 -2.74 -2.88 14.80
C LEU A 38 -3.63 -3.87 15.56
N GLY A 39 -4.13 -3.43 16.71
CA GLY A 39 -5.24 -4.11 17.38
C GLY A 39 -6.55 -3.93 16.60
N GLU A 40 -7.60 -4.63 17.03
CA GLU A 40 -8.95 -4.45 16.46
C GLU A 40 -9.40 -2.98 16.56
N ASN A 41 -10.22 -2.54 15.59
CA ASN A 41 -10.80 -1.18 15.53
C ASN A 41 -9.79 -0.04 15.40
N LEU A 42 -8.56 -0.35 14.93
CA LEU A 42 -7.58 0.66 14.56
C LEU A 42 -7.37 0.63 13.06
N GLU A 43 -7.41 1.79 12.40
CA GLU A 43 -7.38 1.87 10.94
C GLU A 43 -6.03 2.30 10.40
N ASN A 44 -5.31 3.20 11.08
CA ASN A 44 -4.09 3.80 10.52
C ASN A 44 -2.86 3.50 11.37
N LEU A 45 -1.75 3.14 10.72
CA LEU A 45 -0.44 2.97 11.33
C LEU A 45 0.61 3.77 10.56
N THR A 46 1.37 4.59 11.26
CA THR A 46 2.56 5.27 10.73
C THR A 46 3.79 4.86 11.52
N LEU A 47 4.76 4.26 10.83
CA LEU A 47 6.07 3.95 11.39
C LEU A 47 6.91 5.22 11.49
N THR A 48 7.68 5.32 12.57
CA THR A 48 8.57 6.44 12.84
C THR A 48 9.93 5.92 13.31
N ASP A 49 10.92 6.81 13.36
CA ASP A 49 12.27 6.52 13.79
C ASP A 49 12.87 5.28 13.09
N SER A 50 13.18 4.24 13.85
CA SER A 50 13.82 3.01 13.36
C SER A 50 12.87 1.80 13.36
N ALA A 51 11.55 2.02 13.39
CA ALA A 51 10.60 0.94 13.21
C ALA A 51 10.76 0.30 11.83
N LEU A 52 10.57 -1.02 11.74
CA LEU A 52 10.85 -1.77 10.51
C LEU A 52 9.66 -2.54 9.96
N SER A 53 8.57 -2.69 10.73
CA SER A 53 7.41 -3.43 10.25
C SER A 53 6.09 -2.92 10.80
N ALA A 54 5.09 -2.91 9.94
CA ALA A 54 3.72 -2.57 10.26
C ALA A 54 2.81 -3.69 9.75
N THR A 55 1.92 -4.14 10.62
CA THR A 55 0.88 -5.12 10.27
C THR A 55 -0.48 -4.54 10.60
N GLY A 56 -1.40 -4.61 9.64
CA GLY A 56 -2.79 -4.22 9.79
C GLY A 56 -3.62 -5.28 10.53
N ASN A 57 -4.92 -5.30 10.28
CA ASN A 57 -5.91 -6.16 10.92
C ASN A 57 -6.97 -6.63 9.91
N GLU A 58 -8.23 -6.76 10.33
CA GLU A 58 -9.32 -7.22 9.45
C GLU A 58 -10.08 -6.06 8.76
N LEU A 59 -9.66 -4.82 9.00
CA LEU A 59 -10.27 -3.60 8.48
C LEU A 59 -9.44 -3.05 7.33
N ASN A 60 -10.04 -2.14 6.57
CA ASN A 60 -9.31 -1.34 5.60
C ASN A 60 -8.32 -0.42 6.32
N ASN A 61 -7.03 -0.73 6.22
CA ASN A 61 -5.95 -0.04 6.89
C ASN A 61 -5.18 0.92 5.98
N ILE A 62 -4.63 1.97 6.58
CA ILE A 62 -3.59 2.80 5.95
C ILE A 62 -2.28 2.55 6.69
N LEU A 63 -1.33 1.92 6.01
CA LEU A 63 -0.01 1.60 6.54
C LEU A 63 1.04 2.49 5.86
N LEU A 64 1.64 3.37 6.64
CA LEU A 64 2.73 4.25 6.21
C LEU A 64 4.03 3.86 6.90
N GLY A 65 5.04 3.53 6.12
CA GLY A 65 6.40 3.30 6.57
C GLY A 65 7.17 4.58 6.87
N ASN A 66 8.50 4.48 6.92
CA ASN A 66 9.42 5.56 7.20
C ASN A 66 10.54 5.61 6.14
N SER A 67 11.68 6.23 6.47
CA SER A 67 12.79 6.36 5.52
C SER A 67 13.69 5.12 5.42
N GLY A 68 13.41 4.06 6.18
CA GLY A 68 14.17 2.82 6.17
C GLY A 68 13.41 1.69 5.48
N ASP A 69 14.11 0.60 5.19
CA ASP A 69 13.53 -0.59 4.56
C ASP A 69 12.49 -1.23 5.50
N ASN A 70 11.22 -1.17 5.11
CA ASN A 70 10.06 -1.58 5.89
C ASN A 70 9.40 -2.82 5.30
N ILE A 71 8.73 -3.56 6.18
CA ILE A 71 7.84 -4.67 5.83
C ILE A 71 6.43 -4.26 6.24
N LEU A 72 5.55 -4.09 5.25
CA LEU A 72 4.14 -3.77 5.44
C LEU A 72 3.29 -4.99 5.08
N ASP A 73 2.40 -5.38 5.99
CA ASP A 73 1.44 -6.47 5.83
C ASP A 73 0.03 -5.93 6.14
N GLY A 74 -0.82 -5.78 5.12
CA GLY A 74 -2.17 -5.22 5.24
C GLY A 74 -3.08 -6.13 6.07
N GLY A 75 -3.13 -7.40 5.70
CA GLY A 75 -3.89 -8.43 6.40
C GLY A 75 -5.17 -8.79 5.65
N LEU A 76 -6.33 -8.41 6.19
CA LEU A 76 -7.60 -8.50 5.46
C LEU A 76 -8.18 -7.10 5.32
N GLY A 77 -9.07 -6.94 4.35
CA GLY A 77 -9.69 -5.64 4.07
C GLY A 77 -8.98 -4.99 2.89
N ASN A 78 -9.48 -3.84 2.48
CA ASN A 78 -8.93 -3.11 1.35
C ASN A 78 -7.94 -2.06 1.89
N ASP A 79 -6.67 -2.38 1.83
CA ASP A 79 -5.59 -1.66 2.47
C ASP A 79 -4.88 -0.69 1.53
N THR A 80 -4.21 0.31 2.11
CA THR A 80 -3.31 1.21 1.40
C THR A 80 -1.94 1.17 2.06
N LEU A 81 -0.96 0.68 1.31
CA LEU A 81 0.40 0.47 1.76
C LEU A 81 1.35 1.47 1.07
N ASN A 82 2.12 2.19 1.87
CA ASN A 82 3.18 3.07 1.40
C ASN A 82 4.42 2.88 2.28
N GLY A 83 5.45 2.25 1.72
CA GLY A 83 6.70 1.94 2.43
C GLY A 83 7.53 3.16 2.82
N GLY A 84 7.41 4.27 2.08
CA GLY A 84 8.23 5.46 2.26
C GLY A 84 9.48 5.42 1.36
N GLU A 85 10.58 6.04 1.79
CA GLU A 85 11.76 6.21 0.93
C GLU A 85 12.62 4.94 0.77
N GLY A 86 12.41 3.94 1.63
CA GLY A 86 13.23 2.73 1.76
C GLY A 86 13.12 1.78 0.56
N ALA A 87 13.80 0.64 0.64
CA ALA A 87 13.49 -0.49 -0.24
C ALA A 87 12.54 -1.44 0.50
N ASP A 88 11.26 -1.33 0.20
CA ASP A 88 10.21 -1.87 1.06
C ASP A 88 9.62 -3.17 0.54
N THR A 89 9.12 -4.01 1.44
CA THR A 89 8.30 -5.18 1.09
C THR A 89 6.87 -4.92 1.50
N MET A 90 5.95 -5.00 0.56
CA MET A 90 4.53 -4.77 0.78
C MET A 90 3.74 -6.03 0.42
N LEU A 91 2.93 -6.49 1.36
CA LEU A 91 1.94 -7.55 1.21
C LEU A 91 0.60 -6.97 1.62
N GLY A 92 -0.38 -6.95 0.73
CA GLY A 92 -1.71 -6.41 0.95
C GLY A 92 -2.55 -7.45 1.70
N GLY A 93 -2.61 -8.66 1.15
CA GLY A 93 -3.37 -9.75 1.75
C GLY A 93 -4.77 -9.80 1.13
N LEU A 94 -5.78 -10.26 1.88
CA LEU A 94 -7.12 -10.42 1.29
C LEU A 94 -7.84 -9.07 1.18
N GLY A 95 -8.25 -8.69 -0.02
CA GLY A 95 -9.01 -7.48 -0.29
C GLY A 95 -8.51 -6.81 -1.55
N ASP A 96 -9.13 -5.70 -1.95
CA ASP A 96 -8.63 -4.92 -3.08
C ASP A 96 -7.70 -3.82 -2.56
N ASP A 97 -6.39 -4.06 -2.65
CA ASP A 97 -5.35 -3.25 -2.02
C ASP A 97 -4.68 -2.26 -2.97
N ILE A 98 -4.06 -1.24 -2.37
CA ILE A 98 -3.30 -0.20 -3.07
C ILE A 98 -1.86 -0.16 -2.55
N TYR A 99 -0.92 -0.36 -3.46
CA TYR A 99 0.52 -0.28 -3.23
C TYR A 99 1.10 1.00 -3.81
N HIS A 100 1.72 1.83 -2.97
CA HIS A 100 2.51 2.97 -3.43
C HIS A 100 3.97 2.56 -3.57
N VAL A 101 4.43 2.49 -4.83
CA VAL A 101 5.80 2.10 -5.17
C VAL A 101 6.55 3.31 -5.70
N ASP A 102 7.47 3.84 -4.90
CA ASP A 102 8.25 5.03 -5.23
C ASP A 102 9.76 4.77 -5.27
N ASN A 103 10.20 3.60 -4.80
CA ASN A 103 11.58 3.15 -4.88
C ASN A 103 11.71 1.92 -5.76
N SER A 104 12.73 1.89 -6.63
CA SER A 104 13.04 0.72 -7.47
C SER A 104 13.43 -0.54 -6.69
N GLY A 105 13.72 -0.39 -5.39
CA GLY A 105 13.97 -1.49 -4.46
C GLY A 105 12.71 -2.08 -3.85
N ASP A 106 11.53 -1.46 -4.05
CA ASP A 106 10.28 -1.96 -3.52
C ASP A 106 9.87 -3.28 -4.15
N VAL A 107 9.27 -4.13 -3.33
CA VAL A 107 8.75 -5.44 -3.71
C VAL A 107 7.30 -5.54 -3.26
N VAL A 108 6.40 -5.66 -4.24
CA VAL A 108 5.00 -6.00 -4.01
C VAL A 108 4.82 -7.51 -4.18
N THR A 109 4.20 -8.16 -3.18
CA THR A 109 3.89 -9.59 -3.23
C THR A 109 2.40 -9.80 -3.10
N GLU A 110 1.82 -10.43 -4.13
CA GLU A 110 0.41 -10.81 -4.18
C GLU A 110 0.24 -12.30 -4.43
N LEU A 111 -0.71 -12.95 -3.75
CA LEU A 111 -1.08 -14.35 -4.00
C LEU A 111 -2.36 -14.46 -4.82
N ALA A 112 -2.53 -15.63 -5.43
CA ALA A 112 -3.68 -15.87 -6.28
C ALA A 112 -5.00 -15.89 -5.47
N GLY A 113 -5.94 -15.02 -5.86
CA GLY A 113 -7.28 -14.96 -5.27
C GLY A 113 -7.35 -14.12 -4.01
N GLU A 114 -6.39 -13.24 -3.78
CA GLU A 114 -6.38 -12.30 -2.66
C GLU A 114 -7.17 -11.02 -2.97
N GLY A 115 -7.23 -10.58 -4.22
CA GLY A 115 -8.04 -9.42 -4.58
C GLY A 115 -8.01 -9.03 -6.05
N THR A 116 -8.39 -7.78 -6.30
CA THR A 116 -8.07 -7.04 -7.52
C THR A 116 -7.27 -5.80 -7.15
N ASP A 117 -5.95 -5.90 -7.28
CA ASP A 117 -5.03 -5.01 -6.60
C ASP A 117 -4.46 -3.95 -7.53
N THR A 118 -4.03 -2.84 -6.94
CA THR A 118 -3.53 -1.68 -7.67
C THR A 118 -2.13 -1.29 -7.23
N VAL A 119 -1.18 -1.29 -8.16
CA VAL A 119 0.09 -0.61 -7.98
C VAL A 119 -0.01 0.82 -8.49
N SER A 120 0.31 1.79 -7.64
CA SER A 120 0.55 3.18 -8.00
C SER A 120 2.05 3.45 -7.98
N SER A 121 2.67 3.61 -9.15
CA SER A 121 4.12 3.78 -9.26
C SER A 121 4.50 5.17 -9.75
N SER A 122 5.57 5.74 -9.18
CA SER A 122 6.14 7.04 -9.60
C SER A 122 7.29 6.92 -10.62
N PHE A 123 7.65 5.68 -10.97
CA PHE A 123 8.66 5.33 -11.99
C PHE A 123 8.14 4.21 -12.91
N ASP A 124 8.95 3.82 -13.90
CA ASP A 124 8.58 2.77 -14.84
C ASP A 124 8.40 1.44 -14.13
N TYR A 125 7.26 0.78 -14.34
CA TYR A 125 6.89 -0.39 -13.55
C TYR A 125 6.36 -1.53 -14.41
N THR A 126 6.71 -2.76 -14.02
CA THR A 126 6.18 -4.00 -14.59
C THR A 126 5.43 -4.74 -13.50
N LEU A 127 4.15 -5.04 -13.72
CA LEU A 127 3.35 -5.78 -12.76
C LEU A 127 3.94 -7.19 -12.52
N GLY A 128 4.03 -7.56 -11.25
CA GLY A 128 4.27 -8.94 -10.82
C GLY A 128 3.07 -9.83 -11.10
N ALA A 129 3.18 -11.13 -10.79
CA ALA A 129 2.04 -12.04 -10.89
C ALA A 129 0.91 -11.63 -9.93
N ASN A 130 -0.34 -11.95 -10.29
CA ASN A 130 -1.55 -11.71 -9.48
C ASN A 130 -1.84 -10.23 -9.21
N LEU A 131 -1.22 -9.30 -9.93
CA LEU A 131 -1.56 -7.88 -9.88
C LEU A 131 -2.34 -7.49 -11.13
N GLU A 132 -3.46 -6.81 -10.95
CA GLU A 132 -4.41 -6.53 -12.04
C GLU A 132 -4.25 -5.11 -12.57
N ASN A 133 -3.96 -4.13 -11.71
CA ASN A 133 -3.99 -2.71 -12.08
C ASN A 133 -2.65 -2.02 -11.84
N LEU A 134 -2.26 -1.16 -12.79
CA LEU A 134 -1.12 -0.26 -12.66
C LEU A 134 -1.55 1.17 -13.01
N ILE A 135 -1.24 2.11 -12.12
CA ILE A 135 -1.41 3.54 -12.33
C ILE A 135 -0.04 4.21 -12.26
N LEU A 136 0.38 4.80 -13.38
CA LEU A 136 1.57 5.64 -13.42
C LEU A 136 1.29 7.00 -12.78
N THR A 137 2.25 7.50 -12.02
CA THR A 137 2.24 8.82 -11.39
C THR A 137 3.60 9.49 -11.59
N GLY A 138 3.74 10.73 -11.10
CA GLY A 138 5.03 11.42 -11.10
C GLY A 138 5.64 11.54 -12.51
N SER A 139 6.84 11.02 -12.68
CA SER A 139 7.61 11.07 -13.93
C SER A 139 7.72 9.72 -14.65
N ALA A 140 6.97 8.69 -14.21
CA ALA A 140 6.94 7.41 -14.89
C ALA A 140 6.47 7.56 -16.34
N LEU A 141 7.05 6.80 -17.25
CA LEU A 141 6.69 6.83 -18.68
C LEU A 141 6.24 5.46 -19.17
N ASN A 142 6.76 4.37 -18.62
CA ASN A 142 6.51 3.02 -19.11
C ASN A 142 5.74 2.19 -18.08
N ALA A 143 4.66 1.54 -18.52
CA ALA A 143 3.92 0.55 -17.76
C ALA A 143 3.87 -0.75 -18.53
N THR A 144 4.16 -1.86 -17.85
CA THR A 144 4.04 -3.20 -18.42
C THR A 144 3.14 -4.07 -17.53
N GLY A 145 2.13 -4.70 -18.13
CA GLY A 145 1.27 -5.69 -17.49
C GLY A 145 1.94 -7.06 -17.34
N ASN A 146 1.14 -8.09 -17.13
CA ASN A 146 1.53 -9.48 -16.94
C ASN A 146 0.70 -10.42 -17.85
N GLU A 147 0.39 -11.64 -17.39
CA GLU A 147 -0.38 -12.61 -18.17
C GLU A 147 -1.92 -12.53 -17.96
N LEU A 148 -2.38 -11.64 -17.07
CA LEU A 148 -3.78 -11.42 -16.73
C LEU A 148 -4.43 -10.36 -17.61
N ASP A 149 -5.74 -10.16 -17.45
CA ASP A 149 -6.43 -9.03 -18.06
C ASP A 149 -6.13 -7.75 -17.25
N ASN A 150 -5.13 -6.97 -17.64
CA ASN A 150 -4.68 -5.82 -16.86
C ASN A 150 -5.39 -4.51 -17.19
N THR A 151 -5.52 -3.62 -16.19
CA THR A 151 -5.85 -2.20 -16.42
C THR A 151 -4.61 -1.34 -16.19
N LEU A 152 -4.09 -0.74 -17.26
CA LEU A 152 -2.94 0.16 -17.22
C LEU A 152 -3.40 1.60 -17.44
N THR A 153 -3.13 2.48 -16.48
CA THR A 153 -3.44 3.91 -16.57
C THR A 153 -2.14 4.71 -16.55
N GLY A 154 -1.88 5.46 -17.62
CA GLY A 154 -0.78 6.41 -17.71
C GLY A 154 -1.03 7.70 -16.93
N ASN A 155 -0.13 8.66 -17.07
CA ASN A 155 -0.14 9.95 -16.41
C ASN A 155 -0.22 11.11 -17.42
N SER A 156 0.39 12.25 -17.10
CA SER A 156 0.42 13.42 -17.99
C SER A 156 1.63 13.47 -18.92
N GLY A 157 2.56 12.51 -18.82
CA GLY A 157 3.68 12.34 -19.74
C GLY A 157 3.30 11.51 -20.96
N ASP A 158 4.20 11.44 -21.93
CA ASP A 158 4.02 10.60 -23.12
C ASP A 158 4.30 9.14 -22.73
N ASN A 159 3.25 8.36 -22.50
CA ASN A 159 3.34 7.04 -21.90
C ASN A 159 3.44 5.91 -22.94
N VAL A 160 4.22 4.89 -22.61
CA VAL A 160 4.22 3.61 -23.32
C VAL A 160 3.56 2.57 -22.42
N LEU A 161 2.38 2.11 -22.82
CA LEU A 161 1.63 1.08 -22.11
C LEU A 161 1.72 -0.24 -22.89
N ASP A 162 2.28 -1.26 -22.25
CA ASP A 162 2.31 -2.63 -22.77
C ASP A 162 1.48 -3.53 -21.87
N GLY A 163 0.29 -3.94 -22.32
CA GLY A 163 -0.60 -4.84 -21.56
C GLY A 163 0.00 -6.21 -21.27
N GLY A 164 1.01 -6.64 -22.03
CA GLY A 164 1.51 -8.01 -21.97
C GLY A 164 0.58 -8.97 -22.73
N THR A 165 0.11 -10.01 -22.06
CA THR A 165 -0.88 -10.93 -22.64
C THR A 165 -2.15 -10.88 -21.83
N GLY A 166 -3.30 -10.98 -22.49
CA GLY A 166 -4.58 -10.88 -21.81
C GLY A 166 -5.54 -10.06 -22.65
N ALA A 167 -6.72 -9.79 -22.12
CA ALA A 167 -7.65 -8.81 -22.63
C ALA A 167 -7.51 -7.50 -21.85
N ASP A 168 -6.49 -6.71 -22.20
CA ASP A 168 -6.09 -5.53 -21.43
C ASP A 168 -6.93 -4.28 -21.73
N THR A 169 -7.03 -3.42 -20.71
CA THR A 169 -7.54 -2.05 -20.82
C THR A 169 -6.40 -1.06 -20.61
N MET A 170 -6.08 -0.26 -21.62
CA MET A 170 -5.02 0.75 -21.56
C MET A 170 -5.59 2.15 -21.70
N VAL A 171 -5.30 3.01 -20.72
CA VAL A 171 -5.71 4.41 -20.66
C VAL A 171 -4.45 5.27 -20.65
N GLY A 172 -4.06 5.78 -21.83
CA GLY A 172 -2.81 6.54 -22.02
C GLY A 172 -2.66 7.76 -21.09
N GLY A 173 -3.74 8.52 -20.91
CA GLY A 173 -3.73 9.70 -20.05
C GLY A 173 -3.84 10.98 -20.88
N ALA A 174 -3.02 11.98 -20.54
CA ALA A 174 -3.06 13.31 -21.18
C ALA A 174 -1.89 13.58 -22.15
N GLY A 175 -0.91 12.68 -22.22
CA GLY A 175 0.25 12.79 -23.09
C GLY A 175 -0.02 12.41 -24.54
N ASP A 176 1.03 12.48 -25.36
CA ASP A 176 1.03 11.96 -26.73
C ASP A 176 1.45 10.48 -26.71
N ASP A 177 0.48 9.59 -26.43
CA ASP A 177 0.66 8.14 -26.18
C ASP A 177 0.56 7.23 -27.43
#